data_AF-A0A3D9AL04-F1
#
_entry.id   AF-A0A3D9AL04-F1
#
_cell.length_a   1.000
_cell.length_b   1.000
_cell.length_c   1.000
_cell.angle_alpha   90.00
_cell.angle_beta   90.00
_cell.angle_gamma   90.00
#
_symmetry.space_group_name_H-M   'P 1'
#
loop_
_entity.id
_entity.type
_entity.pdbx_description
1 polymer ?
#
loop_
_entity_poly.entity_id
_entity_poly.type
_entity_poly.pdbx_seq_one_letter_code
_entity_poly.pdbx_strand_id
1 'polypeptide(L)'
;MGYSTQVILTDARKIKAIYGSKNLDYLNSLRYDEYEEYIVFLENRFDVSTGELSVKKLLENILNGDTGSQYTYLILQGQEKWARSALGTVYGYLFMDICYEFGKQINRNDDNWPMLPAHLDEIVTEYKAFFPIPFSDDWPHIFCVERHELDHYEKVFRDAILDRYPDEEDLIKDVDFIFGEARKSNLDLCFVNY
;
A
#
# COMPACT_ATOMS: atom_id res chain seq x y z
N MET A 1 3.82 9.46 -14.42
CA MET A 1 3.05 9.44 -13.16
C MET A 1 4.06 9.40 -12.04
N GLY A 2 3.90 10.29 -11.06
CA GLY A 2 4.92 10.59 -10.05
C GLY A 2 4.94 9.58 -8.91
N TYR A 3 6.06 9.55 -8.20
CA TYR A 3 6.19 8.91 -6.90
C TYR A 3 5.06 9.38 -5.97
N SER A 4 4.38 8.45 -5.30
CA SER A 4 3.34 8.69 -4.31
C SER A 4 3.85 8.26 -2.94
N THR A 5 4.49 9.20 -2.25
CA THR A 5 4.83 9.06 -0.83
C THR A 5 3.62 9.50 -0.01
N GLN A 6 3.11 8.63 0.87
CA GLN A 6 1.88 8.90 1.62
C GLN A 6 1.89 8.22 3.00
N VAL A 7 1.14 8.82 3.92
CA VAL A 7 0.79 8.24 5.22
C VAL A 7 -0.71 8.25 5.36
N ILE A 8 -1.31 7.09 5.59
CA ILE A 8 -2.76 6.92 5.72
C ILE A 8 -3.07 6.47 7.15
N LEU A 9 -3.94 7.21 7.82
CA LEU A 9 -4.62 6.71 9.03
C LEU A 9 -5.82 5.89 8.59
N THR A 10 -5.96 4.65 9.07
CA THR A 10 -7.04 3.76 8.63
C THR A 10 -7.44 2.73 9.68
N ASP A 11 -8.54 2.00 9.47
CA ASP A 11 -8.99 0.92 10.37
C ASP A 11 -8.55 -0.44 9.82
N ALA A 12 -7.44 -0.97 10.34
CA ALA A 12 -6.88 -2.24 9.93
C ALA A 12 -7.88 -3.41 10.06
N ARG A 13 -8.80 -3.34 11.04
CA ARG A 13 -9.79 -4.41 11.22
C ARG A 13 -10.81 -4.44 10.10
N LYS A 14 -11.24 -3.26 9.61
CA LYS A 14 -12.17 -3.17 8.47
C LYS A 14 -11.48 -3.62 7.18
N ILE A 15 -10.24 -3.20 6.97
CA ILE A 15 -9.43 -3.63 5.81
C ILE A 15 -9.25 -5.15 5.81
N LYS A 16 -8.80 -5.72 6.94
CA LYS A 16 -8.64 -7.18 7.07
C LYS A 16 -9.94 -7.94 6.88
N ALA A 17 -11.08 -7.34 7.26
CA ALA A 17 -12.38 -7.95 7.07
C ALA A 17 -12.85 -7.99 5.61
N ILE A 18 -12.22 -7.24 4.69
CA ILE A 18 -12.48 -7.31 3.25
C ILE A 18 -11.78 -8.52 2.63
N TYR A 19 -10.52 -8.75 3.00
CA TYR A 19 -9.72 -9.83 2.45
C TYR A 19 -10.31 -11.20 2.79
N GLY A 20 -10.62 -12.00 1.77
CA GLY A 20 -11.26 -13.32 1.96
C GLY A 20 -12.73 -13.26 2.40
N SER A 21 -13.35 -12.09 2.42
CA SER A 21 -14.75 -11.90 2.86
C SER A 21 -15.79 -12.56 1.95
N LYS A 22 -15.44 -12.80 0.68
CA LYS A 22 -16.36 -13.20 -0.39
C LYS A 22 -17.56 -12.25 -0.54
N ASN A 23 -17.41 -11.00 -0.10
CA ASN A 23 -18.47 -10.01 -0.11
C ASN A 23 -18.66 -9.45 -1.53
N LEU A 24 -19.48 -10.12 -2.33
CA LEU A 24 -19.81 -9.68 -3.69
C LEU A 24 -20.65 -8.40 -3.70
N ASP A 25 -21.34 -8.06 -2.61
CA ASP A 25 -22.10 -6.80 -2.53
C ASP A 25 -21.15 -5.61 -2.43
N TYR A 26 -20.07 -5.75 -1.65
CA TYR A 26 -18.98 -4.76 -1.63
C TYR A 26 -18.41 -4.55 -3.03
N LEU A 27 -18.07 -5.65 -3.71
CA LEU A 27 -17.59 -5.63 -5.09
C LEU A 27 -18.56 -4.85 -5.99
N ASN A 28 -19.85 -5.17 -5.97
CA ASN A 28 -20.86 -4.51 -6.81
C ASN A 28 -21.10 -3.04 -6.45
N SER A 29 -20.72 -2.60 -5.26
CA SER A 29 -20.81 -1.19 -4.84
C SER A 29 -19.65 -0.33 -5.35
N LEU A 30 -18.54 -0.94 -5.76
CA LEU A 30 -17.39 -0.24 -6.31
C LEU A 30 -17.66 0.28 -7.71
N ARG A 31 -17.24 1.51 -7.98
CA ARG A 31 -17.24 2.11 -9.31
C ARG A 31 -15.98 1.68 -10.06
N TYR A 32 -16.02 0.51 -10.70
CA TYR A 32 -14.85 -0.07 -11.39
C TYR A 32 -14.21 0.83 -12.44
N ASP A 33 -15.03 1.68 -13.07
CA ASP A 33 -14.60 2.69 -14.03
C ASP A 33 -13.51 3.61 -13.45
N GLU A 34 -13.52 3.82 -12.14
CA GLU A 34 -12.53 4.65 -11.45
C GLU A 34 -11.17 3.94 -11.28
N TYR A 35 -11.14 2.60 -11.37
CA TYR A 35 -9.92 1.82 -11.19
C TYR A 35 -9.34 1.30 -12.51
N GLU A 36 -10.06 1.44 -13.64
CA GLU A 36 -9.59 0.93 -14.94
C GLU A 36 -8.25 1.54 -15.35
N GLU A 37 -7.91 2.74 -14.88
CA GLU A 37 -6.61 3.36 -15.14
C GLU A 37 -5.42 2.49 -14.67
N TYR A 38 -5.61 1.60 -13.69
CA TYR A 38 -4.54 0.73 -13.21
C TYR A 38 -4.21 -0.39 -14.19
N ILE A 39 -5.09 -0.70 -15.16
CA ILE A 39 -4.83 -1.72 -16.18
C ILE A 39 -3.60 -1.35 -17.02
N VAL A 40 -3.33 -0.06 -17.21
CA VAL A 40 -2.18 0.48 -17.96
C VAL A 40 -0.85 -0.02 -17.39
N PHE A 41 -0.77 -0.32 -16.09
CA PHE A 41 0.45 -0.87 -15.50
C PHE A 41 0.72 -2.32 -15.92
N LEU A 42 -0.35 -3.08 -16.22
CA LEU A 42 -0.29 -4.47 -16.68
C LEU A 42 -0.10 -4.54 -18.20
N GLU A 43 -0.53 -3.52 -18.93
CA GLU A 43 -0.26 -3.38 -20.36
C GLU A 43 1.25 -3.50 -20.64
N ASN A 44 1.56 -4.07 -21.80
CA ASN A 44 2.93 -4.37 -22.25
C ASN A 44 3.68 -5.45 -21.44
N ARG A 45 3.08 -6.00 -20.37
CA ARG A 45 3.66 -7.12 -19.59
C ARG A 45 2.75 -8.34 -19.58
N PHE A 46 1.44 -8.12 -19.66
CA PHE A 46 0.44 -9.17 -19.72
C PHE A 46 -0.45 -9.04 -20.97
N ASP A 47 -0.95 -10.16 -21.47
CA ASP A 47 -2.03 -10.23 -22.46
C ASP A 47 -3.39 -9.97 -21.80
N VAL A 48 -3.64 -8.68 -21.54
CA VAL A 48 -4.91 -8.20 -20.96
C VAL A 48 -6.09 -8.32 -21.94
N SER A 49 -5.83 -8.57 -23.23
CA SER A 49 -6.88 -8.66 -24.27
C SER A 49 -7.80 -9.87 -24.09
N THR A 50 -7.32 -10.89 -23.38
CA THR A 50 -8.10 -12.08 -22.99
C THR A 50 -9.26 -11.75 -22.04
N GLY A 51 -9.19 -10.62 -21.32
CA GLY A 51 -10.13 -10.26 -20.25
C GLY A 51 -9.98 -11.08 -18.96
N GLU A 52 -9.07 -12.05 -18.92
CA GLU A 52 -8.79 -12.89 -17.75
C GLU A 52 -8.05 -12.12 -16.65
N LEU A 53 -7.35 -11.05 -17.03
CA LEU A 53 -6.70 -10.10 -16.14
C LEU A 53 -7.34 -8.73 -16.30
N SER A 54 -8.08 -8.31 -15.28
CA SER A 54 -8.72 -7.01 -15.20
C SER A 54 -8.73 -6.53 -13.75
N VAL A 55 -8.92 -5.24 -13.53
CA VAL A 55 -8.96 -4.68 -12.17
C VAL A 55 -10.12 -5.27 -11.35
N LYS A 56 -11.27 -5.50 -11.99
CA LYS A 56 -12.37 -6.24 -11.37
C LYS A 56 -11.93 -7.63 -10.90
N LYS A 57 -11.17 -8.37 -11.72
CA LYS A 57 -10.66 -9.69 -11.34
C LYS A 57 -9.68 -9.61 -10.16
N LEU A 58 -8.84 -8.58 -10.12
CA LEU A 58 -7.91 -8.37 -9.01
C LEU A 58 -8.64 -8.01 -7.70
N LEU A 59 -9.71 -7.21 -7.77
CA LEU A 59 -10.60 -6.95 -6.63
C LEU A 59 -11.32 -8.24 -6.18
N GLU A 60 -11.82 -9.05 -7.12
CA GLU A 60 -12.39 -10.38 -6.81
C GLU A 60 -11.37 -11.25 -6.09
N ASN A 61 -10.11 -11.25 -6.51
CA ASN A 61 -9.04 -12.01 -5.86
C ASN A 61 -8.81 -11.54 -4.42
N ILE A 62 -8.78 -10.23 -4.16
CA ILE A 62 -8.70 -9.69 -2.79
C ILE A 62 -9.85 -10.22 -1.93
N LEU A 63 -11.09 -10.15 -2.43
CA LEU A 63 -12.27 -10.63 -1.72
C LEU A 63 -12.30 -12.13 -1.52
N ASN A 64 -11.69 -12.89 -2.42
CA ASN A 64 -11.54 -14.33 -2.31
C ASN A 64 -10.34 -14.75 -1.46
N GLY A 65 -9.46 -13.82 -1.09
CA GLY A 65 -8.24 -14.11 -0.35
C GLY A 65 -7.16 -14.78 -1.22
N ASP A 66 -7.17 -14.53 -2.53
CA ASP A 66 -6.28 -15.17 -3.52
C ASP A 66 -5.47 -14.15 -4.33
N THR A 67 -4.72 -13.31 -3.63
CA THR A 67 -3.77 -12.37 -4.25
C THR A 67 -2.50 -13.06 -4.76
N GLY A 68 -2.38 -14.38 -4.55
CA GLY A 68 -1.25 -15.21 -4.96
C GLY A 68 -1.41 -15.85 -6.34
N SER A 69 -2.59 -15.74 -6.96
CA SER A 69 -2.84 -16.24 -8.32
C SER A 69 -1.82 -15.68 -9.32
N GLN A 70 -0.96 -16.57 -9.83
CA GLN A 70 0.10 -16.18 -10.75
C GLN A 70 -0.45 -16.23 -12.18
N TYR A 71 -0.76 -15.05 -12.74
CA TYR A 71 -1.15 -14.83 -14.14
C TYR A 71 -0.01 -15.12 -15.14
N THR A 72 0.82 -16.12 -14.87
CA THR A 72 2.06 -16.41 -15.59
C THR A 72 1.82 -16.77 -17.05
N TYR A 73 0.72 -17.46 -17.35
CA TYR A 73 0.32 -17.80 -18.71
C TYR A 73 -0.11 -16.60 -19.55
N LEU A 74 -0.45 -15.47 -18.91
CA LEU A 74 -0.75 -14.21 -19.58
C LEU A 74 0.50 -13.35 -19.77
N ILE A 75 1.66 -13.71 -19.23
CA ILE A 75 2.86 -12.90 -19.36
C ILE A 75 3.31 -12.89 -20.83
N LEU A 76 3.53 -11.68 -21.36
CA LEU A 76 4.08 -11.50 -22.70
C LEU A 76 5.54 -11.96 -22.74
N GLN A 77 5.93 -12.57 -23.86
CA GLN A 77 7.27 -13.14 -24.02
C GLN A 77 8.38 -12.13 -23.65
N GLY A 78 9.25 -12.51 -22.71
CA GLY A 78 10.38 -11.70 -22.26
C GLY A 78 10.06 -10.65 -21.19
N GLN A 79 8.84 -10.63 -20.65
CA GLN A 79 8.39 -9.69 -19.62
C GLN A 79 8.35 -10.28 -18.21
N GLU A 80 8.82 -11.52 -18.01
CA GLU A 80 8.70 -12.28 -16.76
C GLU A 80 9.30 -11.54 -15.56
N LYS A 81 10.43 -10.84 -15.78
CA LYS A 81 11.07 -10.02 -14.74
C LYS A 81 10.15 -8.92 -14.22
N TRP A 82 9.47 -8.21 -15.12
CA TRP A 82 8.71 -7.00 -14.80
C TRP A 82 7.23 -7.28 -14.52
N ALA A 83 6.72 -8.44 -14.92
CA ALA A 83 5.34 -8.85 -14.73
C ALA A 83 4.94 -8.89 -13.25
N ARG A 84 5.83 -9.42 -12.38
CA ARG A 84 5.57 -9.46 -10.94
C ARG A 84 5.47 -8.07 -10.34
N SER A 85 6.38 -7.16 -10.70
CA SER A 85 6.36 -5.78 -10.25
C SER A 85 5.11 -5.04 -10.68
N ALA A 86 4.70 -5.18 -11.94
CA ALA A 86 3.47 -4.58 -12.43
C ALA A 86 2.22 -5.10 -11.70
N LEU A 87 2.15 -6.40 -11.41
CA LEU A 87 1.05 -6.96 -10.64
C LEU A 87 1.05 -6.43 -9.20
N GLY A 88 2.22 -6.36 -8.56
CA GLY A 88 2.41 -5.78 -7.23
C GLY A 88 1.99 -4.31 -7.16
N THR A 89 2.35 -3.51 -8.17
CA THR A 89 1.90 -2.12 -8.31
C THR A 89 0.39 -2.00 -8.24
N VAL A 90 -0.33 -2.76 -9.08
CA VAL A 90 -1.78 -2.66 -9.17
C VAL A 90 -2.43 -3.12 -7.87
N TYR A 91 -1.99 -4.25 -7.31
CA TYR A 91 -2.51 -4.70 -6.02
C TYR A 91 -2.29 -3.69 -4.91
N GLY A 92 -1.14 -3.03 -4.90
CA GLY A 92 -0.89 -2.07 -3.86
C GLY A 92 -1.68 -0.75 -4.07
N TYR A 93 -1.97 -0.31 -5.31
CA TYR A 93 -2.90 0.81 -5.53
C TYR A 93 -4.30 0.46 -5.03
N LEU A 94 -4.80 -0.73 -5.37
CA LEU A 94 -6.07 -1.23 -4.83
C LEU A 94 -6.04 -1.31 -3.29
N PHE A 95 -4.91 -1.72 -2.71
CA PHE A 95 -4.71 -1.72 -1.26
C PHE A 95 -4.79 -0.30 -0.68
N MET A 96 -4.18 0.70 -1.32
CA MET A 96 -4.26 2.10 -0.90
C MET A 96 -5.70 2.62 -0.95
N ASP A 97 -6.43 2.33 -2.01
CA ASP A 97 -7.83 2.77 -2.14
C ASP A 97 -8.72 2.15 -1.06
N ILE A 98 -8.51 0.87 -0.75
CA ILE A 98 -9.17 0.21 0.39
C ILE A 98 -8.78 0.89 1.71
N CYS A 99 -7.51 1.29 1.87
CA CYS A 99 -7.09 2.04 3.06
C CYS A 99 -7.78 3.41 3.15
N TYR A 100 -7.99 4.08 2.01
CA TYR A 100 -8.69 5.36 1.92
C TYR A 100 -10.18 5.26 2.22
N GLU A 101 -10.82 4.15 1.87
CA GLU A 101 -12.23 3.93 2.18
C GLU A 101 -12.52 4.00 3.69
N PHE A 102 -11.60 3.50 4.52
CA PHE A 102 -11.74 3.48 5.98
C PHE A 102 -10.83 4.47 6.69
N GLY A 103 -10.27 5.42 5.95
CA GLY A 103 -9.15 6.21 6.41
C GLY A 103 -9.05 7.58 5.77
N LYS A 104 -7.91 8.21 5.99
CA LYS A 104 -7.55 9.49 5.39
C LYS A 104 -6.05 9.65 5.33
N GLN A 105 -5.57 10.36 4.32
CA GLN A 105 -4.17 10.78 4.27
C GLN A 105 -3.92 11.79 5.40
N ILE A 106 -2.73 11.74 5.99
CA ILE A 106 -2.25 12.77 6.90
C ILE A 106 -0.88 13.28 6.44
N ASN A 107 -0.62 14.54 6.72
CA ASN A 107 0.69 15.14 6.58
C ASN A 107 0.83 16.26 7.63
N ARG A 108 2.04 16.42 8.17
CA ARG A 108 2.39 17.54 9.05
C ARG A 108 2.65 18.82 8.24
N ASN A 109 3.17 18.68 7.03
CA ASN A 109 3.66 19.80 6.22
C ASN A 109 2.52 20.45 5.42
N ASP A 110 2.50 21.79 5.42
CA ASP A 110 1.49 22.60 4.72
C ASP A 110 1.55 22.46 3.19
N ASP A 111 2.70 22.03 2.65
CA ASP A 111 2.89 21.71 1.23
C ASP A 111 2.47 20.27 0.88
N ASN A 112 1.99 19.50 1.86
CA ASN A 112 1.64 18.09 1.76
C ASN A 112 2.76 17.17 1.24
N TRP A 113 4.04 17.55 1.34
CA TRP A 113 5.15 16.65 1.04
C TRP A 113 5.49 15.77 2.24
N PRO A 114 5.26 14.44 2.24
CA PRO A 114 5.53 13.62 3.40
C PRO A 114 6.99 13.18 3.35
N MET A 115 7.80 13.69 4.28
CA MET A 115 9.25 13.44 4.28
C MET A 115 9.53 12.02 4.79
N LEU A 116 8.85 11.59 5.86
CA LEU A 116 9.12 10.28 6.46
C LEU A 116 8.95 9.06 5.53
N PRO A 117 7.87 8.91 4.73
CA PRO A 117 7.73 7.76 3.82
C PRO A 117 8.79 7.70 2.73
N ALA A 118 9.42 8.82 2.35
CA ALA A 118 10.51 8.84 1.38
C ALA A 118 11.77 8.12 1.88
N HIS A 119 11.87 7.89 3.19
CA HIS A 119 12.99 7.19 3.86
C HIS A 119 12.58 5.81 4.40
N LEU A 120 11.41 5.29 4.00
CA LEU A 120 10.82 4.09 4.61
C LEU A 120 11.71 2.85 4.42
N ASP A 121 12.33 2.71 3.25
CA ASP A 121 13.23 1.61 2.88
C ASP A 121 14.53 1.61 3.68
N GLU A 122 14.96 2.78 4.14
CA GLU A 122 16.12 2.92 5.03
C GLU A 122 15.77 2.66 6.50
N ILE A 123 14.52 2.90 6.91
CA ILE A 123 14.04 2.78 8.29
C ILE A 123 13.56 1.34 8.59
N VAL A 124 12.76 0.76 7.70
CA VAL A 124 12.17 -0.58 7.85
C VAL A 124 12.31 -1.35 6.54
N THR A 125 13.21 -2.33 6.50
CA THR A 125 13.50 -3.10 5.26
C THR A 125 12.45 -4.16 4.95
N GLU A 126 11.56 -4.45 5.90
CA GLU A 126 10.49 -5.42 5.70
C GLU A 126 9.26 -4.77 5.06
N TYR A 127 8.55 -5.58 4.27
CA TYR A 127 7.24 -5.22 3.75
C TYR A 127 6.17 -5.71 4.70
N LYS A 128 5.22 -4.83 5.04
CA LYS A 128 4.14 -5.16 5.96
C LYS A 128 2.85 -4.51 5.49
N ALA A 129 1.87 -5.31 5.07
CA ALA A 129 0.55 -4.85 4.67
C ALA A 129 -0.53 -5.50 5.56
N PHE A 130 -1.71 -4.88 5.64
CA PHE A 130 -2.81 -5.43 6.45
C PHE A 130 -3.38 -6.75 5.88
N PHE A 131 -3.20 -7.01 4.58
CA PHE A 131 -3.45 -8.30 3.95
C PHE A 131 -2.34 -8.63 2.93
N PRO A 132 -2.18 -9.91 2.55
CA PRO A 132 -1.16 -10.31 1.59
C PRO A 132 -1.31 -9.62 0.22
N ILE A 133 -0.27 -8.93 -0.21
CA ILE A 133 -0.11 -8.44 -1.58
C ILE A 133 1.12 -9.13 -2.20
N PRO A 134 1.15 -9.35 -3.52
CA PRO A 134 2.34 -9.84 -4.19
C PRO A 134 3.37 -8.71 -4.20
N PHE A 135 4.11 -8.59 -3.10
CA PHE A 135 5.21 -7.65 -2.98
C PHE A 135 6.21 -7.90 -4.11
N SER A 136 6.69 -6.82 -4.69
CA SER A 136 7.80 -6.84 -5.63
C SER A 136 9.01 -6.22 -4.95
N ASP A 137 10.15 -6.89 -5.08
CA ASP A 137 11.41 -6.44 -4.49
C ASP A 137 11.81 -5.02 -4.97
N ASP A 138 11.33 -4.63 -6.16
CA ASP A 138 11.68 -3.37 -6.79
C ASP A 138 10.73 -2.21 -6.41
N TRP A 139 9.47 -2.50 -6.03
CA TRP A 139 8.40 -1.49 -5.89
C TRP A 139 7.04 -2.13 -5.61
N PRO A 140 6.10 -1.53 -4.83
CA PRO A 140 6.19 -0.34 -3.97
C PRO A 140 6.37 -0.70 -2.48
N HIS A 141 7.02 0.16 -1.68
CA HIS A 141 7.24 -0.11 -0.25
C HIS A 141 6.02 0.27 0.57
N ILE A 142 5.32 -0.76 1.06
CA ILE A 142 4.20 -0.62 1.98
C ILE A 142 4.61 -1.15 3.35
N PHE A 143 4.39 -0.33 4.37
CA PHE A 143 4.61 -0.70 5.76
C PHE A 143 3.43 -0.27 6.63
N CYS A 144 2.81 -1.23 7.31
CA CYS A 144 1.60 -1.01 8.09
C CYS A 144 1.86 -1.27 9.57
N VAL A 145 1.40 -0.37 10.43
CA VAL A 145 1.52 -0.47 11.88
C VAL A 145 0.13 -0.50 12.48
N GLU A 146 -0.19 -1.57 13.19
CA GLU A 146 -1.45 -1.65 13.92
C GLU A 146 -1.37 -0.84 15.22
N ARG A 147 -2.52 -0.37 15.70
CA ARG A 147 -2.63 0.50 16.88
C ARG A 147 -1.95 -0.05 18.14
N HIS A 148 -1.93 -1.38 18.28
CA HIS A 148 -1.32 -2.07 19.42
C HIS A 148 0.21 -2.14 19.33
N GLU A 149 0.77 -1.81 18.17
CA GLU A 149 2.21 -1.82 17.88
C GLU A 149 2.80 -0.39 17.80
N LEU A 150 1.97 0.66 17.94
CA LEU A 150 2.39 2.06 17.77
C LEU A 150 3.58 2.44 18.64
N ASP A 151 3.57 2.05 19.93
CA ASP A 151 4.67 2.38 20.85
C ASP A 151 5.98 1.69 20.45
N HIS A 152 5.89 0.47 19.92
CA HIS A 152 7.05 -0.26 19.44
C HIS A 152 7.65 0.40 18.19
N TYR A 153 6.82 0.62 17.17
CA TYR A 153 7.31 1.16 15.90
C TYR A 153 7.65 2.64 15.94
N GLU A 154 7.02 3.44 16.81
CA GLU A 154 7.46 4.83 17.01
C GLU A 154 8.92 4.85 17.48
N LYS A 155 9.27 3.97 18.42
CA LYS A 155 10.65 3.84 18.90
C LYS A 155 11.59 3.37 17.79
N VAL A 156 11.19 2.33 17.03
CA VAL A 156 12.00 1.82 15.90
C VAL A 156 12.31 2.93 14.90
N PHE A 157 11.30 3.72 14.51
CA PHE A 157 11.45 4.81 13.56
C PHE A 157 12.35 5.91 14.12
N ARG A 158 12.15 6.32 15.38
CA ARG A 158 13.01 7.31 16.05
C ARG A 158 14.47 6.87 16.11
N ASP A 159 14.71 5.65 16.58
CA ASP A 159 16.07 5.11 16.74
C ASP A 159 16.78 5.05 15.37
N ALA A 160 16.07 4.63 14.32
CA ALA A 160 16.60 4.57 12.95
C ALA A 160 16.92 5.96 12.37
N ILE A 161 16.05 6.96 12.59
CA ILE A 161 16.27 8.33 12.12
C ILE A 161 17.46 8.96 12.86
N LEU A 162 17.57 8.78 14.18
CA LEU A 162 18.69 9.32 14.96
C LEU A 162 20.04 8.73 14.53
N ASP A 163 20.06 7.46 14.10
CA ASP A 163 21.27 6.80 13.60
C ASP A 163 21.65 7.26 12.19
N ARG A 164 20.67 7.34 11.27
CA ARG A 164 20.92 7.59 9.83
C ARG A 164 20.90 9.07 9.45
N TYR A 165 20.07 9.85 10.12
CA TYR A 165 19.82 11.26 9.82
C TYR A 165 19.87 12.11 11.10
N PRO A 166 21.01 12.14 11.81
CA PRO A 166 21.13 12.78 13.12
C PRO A 166 20.82 14.28 13.13
N ASP A 167 20.93 14.95 11.98
CA ASP A 167 20.69 16.39 11.82
C ASP A 167 19.28 16.72 11.28
N GLU A 168 18.46 15.72 10.92
CA GLU A 168 17.13 15.90 10.34
C GLU A 168 16.02 15.91 11.41
N GLU A 169 15.96 17.00 12.19
CA GLU A 169 14.96 17.16 13.27
C GLU A 169 13.51 17.06 12.75
N ASP A 170 13.27 17.44 11.50
CA ASP A 170 11.96 17.41 10.88
C ASP A 170 11.42 15.98 10.66
N LEU A 171 12.30 14.99 10.45
CA LEU A 171 11.89 13.58 10.38
C LEU A 171 11.42 13.06 11.73
N ILE A 172 12.07 13.48 12.82
CA ILE A 172 11.61 13.16 14.18
C ILE A 172 10.24 13.81 14.43
N LYS A 173 10.06 15.08 14.07
CA LYS A 173 8.75 15.76 14.19
C LYS A 173 7.65 15.05 13.38
N ASP A 174 7.98 14.51 12.21
CA ASP A 174 7.05 13.71 11.41
C ASP A 174 6.64 12.42 12.15
N VAL A 175 7.60 11.70 12.74
CA VAL A 175 7.29 10.50 13.55
C VAL A 175 6.34 10.86 14.69
N ASP A 176 6.66 11.90 15.47
CA ASP A 176 5.85 12.35 16.61
C ASP A 176 4.43 12.71 16.18
N PHE A 177 4.31 13.45 15.07
CA PHE A 177 3.03 13.84 14.51
C PHE A 177 2.23 12.62 14.04
N ILE A 178 2.82 11.76 13.20
CA ILE A 178 2.14 10.62 12.57
C ILE A 178 1.63 9.63 13.63
N PHE A 179 2.50 9.20 14.54
CA PHE A 179 2.13 8.27 15.61
C PHE A 179 1.20 8.93 16.63
N GLY A 180 1.37 10.23 16.89
CA GLY A 180 0.45 11.01 17.71
C GLY A 180 -0.97 11.05 17.15
N GLU A 181 -1.11 11.33 15.84
CA GLU A 181 -2.41 11.38 15.17
C GLU A 181 -3.11 10.01 15.11
N ALA A 182 -2.33 8.94 14.93
CA ALA A 182 -2.85 7.57 15.01
C ALA A 182 -3.46 7.27 16.39
N ARG A 183 -2.75 7.62 17.48
CA ARG A 183 -3.25 7.46 18.85
C ARG A 183 -4.49 8.31 19.11
N LYS A 184 -4.47 9.60 18.74
CA LYS A 184 -5.62 10.52 18.92
C LYS A 184 -6.86 10.03 18.20
N SER A 185 -6.68 9.50 16.98
CA SER A 185 -7.77 9.03 16.14
C SER A 185 -8.21 7.59 16.45
N ASN A 186 -7.44 6.86 17.29
CA ASN A 186 -7.60 5.42 17.51
C ASN A 186 -7.65 4.63 16.19
N LEU A 187 -6.72 4.97 15.29
CA LEU A 187 -6.54 4.36 13.97
C LEU A 187 -5.15 3.74 13.85
N ASP A 188 -5.02 2.89 12.84
CA ASP A 188 -3.80 2.21 12.43
C ASP A 188 -3.09 3.05 11.35
N LEU A 189 -1.81 2.75 11.09
CA LEU A 189 -0.98 3.48 10.13
C LEU A 189 -0.64 2.63 8.90
N CYS A 190 -0.67 3.25 7.74
CA CYS A 190 -0.15 2.70 6.50
C CYS A 190 0.81 3.71 5.87
N PHE A 191 2.09 3.35 5.81
CA PHE A 191 3.13 4.08 5.12
C PHE A 191 3.29 3.51 3.72
N VAL A 192 3.42 4.42 2.75
CA VAL A 192 3.44 4.09 1.35
C VAL A 192 4.56 4.90 0.69
N ASN A 193 5.50 4.21 0.05
CA ASN A 193 6.51 4.80 -0.82
C ASN A 193 6.41 4.14 -2.21
N TYR A 194 5.62 4.79 -3.07
CA TYR A 194 5.52 4.55 -4.51
C TYR A 194 6.36 5.60 -5.23
#